data_AF-A0A959FUP2-F1
#
_entry.id   AF-A0A959FUP2-F1
#
_cell.length_a   1.000
_cell.length_b   1.000
_cell.length_c   1.000
_cell.angle_alpha   90.00
_cell.angle_beta   90.00
_cell.angle_gamma   90.00
#
_symmetry.space_group_name_H-M   'P 1'
#
loop_
_entity.id
_entity.type
_entity.pdbx_description
1 polymer ?
#
loop_
_entity_poly.entity_id
_entity_poly.type
_entity_poly.pdbx_seq_one_letter_code
_entity_poly.pdbx_strand_id
1 'polypeptide(L)'
;MASNGSILRAEDMRVNFGKIKLAPEYPDLLEIQLKSFQEFFQLETTPENRMNEGLYRVFQENFPITDARNIFVLEFLDYFIDPPRYTIEEC
;
A
#
# COMPACT_ATOMS: atom_id res chain seq x y z
N MET A 1 -33.65 25.31 23.56
CA MET A 1 -32.81 26.06 24.52
C MET A 1 -31.63 25.14 24.85
N ALA A 2 -30.37 25.38 24.51
CA ALA A 2 -29.68 26.50 23.91
C ALA A 2 -28.71 25.96 22.84
N SER A 3 -28.52 26.71 21.75
CA SER A 3 -27.51 26.45 20.74
C SER A 3 -26.12 26.65 21.35
N ASN A 4 -25.31 25.59 21.43
CA ASN A 4 -23.89 25.72 21.71
C ASN A 4 -23.21 26.37 20.50
N GLY A 5 -23.19 27.70 20.49
CA GLY A 5 -22.35 28.47 19.60
C GLY A 5 -20.89 28.13 19.90
N SER A 6 -20.21 27.56 18.92
CA SER A 6 -18.76 27.41 18.94
C SER A 6 -18.15 28.81 19.05
N ILE A 7 -17.59 29.14 20.21
CA ILE A 7 -16.78 30.34 20.41
C ILE A 7 -15.53 30.16 19.54
N LEU A 8 -15.45 30.87 18.42
CA LEU A 8 -14.24 30.95 17.60
C LEU A 8 -13.16 31.66 18.44
N ARG A 9 -12.11 30.96 18.84
CA ARG A 9 -10.97 31.56 19.55
C ARG A 9 -10.16 32.38 18.55
N ALA A 10 -9.45 33.41 19.00
CA ALA A 10 -8.56 34.20 18.13
C ALA A 10 -7.47 33.35 17.46
N GLU A 11 -7.19 32.16 18.01
CA GLU A 11 -6.32 31.12 17.45
C GLU A 11 -6.88 30.49 16.16
N ASP A 12 -8.21 30.54 15.93
CA ASP A 12 -8.88 29.95 14.76
C ASP A 12 -8.83 30.84 13.52
N MET A 13 -8.43 32.12 13.64
CA MET A 13 -8.35 33.04 12.51
C MET A 13 -6.95 33.06 11.90
N ARG A 14 -6.64 32.03 11.11
CA ARG A 14 -5.44 32.03 10.27
C ARG A 14 -5.57 33.11 9.18
N VAL A 15 -4.80 34.19 9.29
CA VAL A 15 -4.71 35.24 8.26
C VAL A 15 -3.63 34.87 7.24
N ASN A 16 -3.99 34.84 5.96
CA ASN A 16 -3.07 34.57 4.85
C ASN A 16 -2.80 35.87 4.05
N PHE A 17 -1.53 36.28 3.95
CA PHE A 17 -1.11 37.47 3.19
C PHE A 17 -0.54 37.13 1.79
N GLY A 18 -0.64 35.87 1.37
CA GLY A 18 -0.18 35.39 0.08
C GLY A 18 -0.95 36.04 -1.06
N LYS A 19 -0.22 36.66 -1.99
CA LYS A 19 -0.79 37.34 -3.17
C LYS A 19 -0.99 36.40 -4.36
N ILE A 20 -0.36 35.23 -4.33
CA ILE A 20 -0.38 34.23 -5.38
C ILE A 20 -1.44 33.18 -5.02
N LYS A 21 -2.25 32.78 -6.01
CA LYS A 21 -3.18 31.66 -5.84
C LYS A 21 -2.36 30.37 -5.66
N LEU A 22 -2.57 29.66 -4.55
CA LEU A 22 -1.98 28.35 -4.37
C LEU A 22 -2.40 27.44 -5.54
N ALA A 23 -1.46 26.62 -6.01
CA ALA A 23 -1.69 25.58 -7.00
C ALA A 23 -2.69 24.52 -6.43
N PRO A 24 -3.17 23.54 -7.22
CA PRO A 24 -4.19 22.60 -6.74
C PRO A 24 -3.76 21.86 -5.47
N GLU A 25 -4.74 21.29 -4.77
CA GLU A 25 -4.55 20.60 -3.49
C GLU A 25 -3.32 19.70 -3.47
N TYR A 26 -2.66 19.67 -2.32
CA TYR A 26 -1.54 18.78 -2.10
C TYR A 26 -1.98 17.32 -2.34
N PRO A 27 -1.12 16.51 -2.97
CA PRO A 27 -1.41 15.09 -3.12
C PRO A 27 -1.47 14.42 -1.73
N ASP A 28 -2.06 13.24 -1.68
CA ASP A 28 -2.00 12.42 -0.48
C ASP A 28 -0.53 12.00 -0.23
N LEU A 29 0.01 12.46 0.89
CA LEU A 29 1.41 12.24 1.27
C LEU A 29 1.71 10.77 1.58
N LEU A 30 0.69 9.97 1.87
CA LEU A 30 0.80 8.54 2.13
C LEU A 30 0.54 7.68 0.89
N GLU A 31 0.07 8.28 -0.21
CA GLU A 31 -0.29 7.56 -1.43
C GLU A 31 0.84 6.68 -1.92
N ILE A 32 2.07 7.22 -1.96
CA ILE A 32 3.24 6.48 -2.44
C ILE A 32 3.55 5.25 -1.58
N GLN A 33 3.33 5.34 -0.26
CA GLN A 33 3.59 4.25 0.67
C GLN A 33 2.55 3.14 0.48
N LEU A 34 1.28 3.53 0.39
CA LEU A 34 0.18 2.58 0.20
C LEU A 34 0.26 1.91 -1.17
N LYS A 35 0.53 2.69 -2.21
CA LYS A 35 0.64 2.20 -3.59
C LYS A 35 1.79 1.23 -3.77
N SER A 36 2.99 1.57 -3.28
CA SER A 36 4.14 0.66 -3.38
C SER A 36 3.92 -0.66 -2.65
N PHE A 37 3.27 -0.65 -1.49
CA PHE A 37 2.89 -1.86 -0.77
C PHE A 37 1.89 -2.72 -1.56
N GLN A 38 0.84 -2.09 -2.11
CA GLN A 38 -0.17 -2.78 -2.91
C GLN A 38 0.41 -3.39 -4.19
N GLU A 39 1.24 -2.63 -4.92
CA GLU A 39 1.89 -3.09 -6.15
C GLU A 39 2.87 -4.24 -5.90
N PHE A 40 3.58 -4.23 -4.77
CA PHE A 40 4.52 -5.29 -4.43
C PHE A 40 3.83 -6.62 -4.10
N PHE A 41 2.75 -6.58 -3.32
CA PHE A 41 2.08 -7.79 -2.80
C PHE A 41 0.89 -8.27 -3.62
N GLN A 42 0.29 -7.43 -4.46
CA GLN A 42 -0.81 -7.80 -5.37
C GLN A 42 -1.91 -8.64 -4.68
N LEU A 43 -2.35 -8.18 -3.51
CA LEU A 43 -3.24 -8.92 -2.58
C LEU A 43 -4.63 -9.21 -3.18
N GLU A 44 -5.13 -8.34 -4.06
CA GLU A 44 -6.49 -8.41 -4.61
C GLU A 44 -6.50 -8.78 -6.10
N THR A 45 -5.39 -9.32 -6.62
CA THR A 45 -5.24 -9.66 -8.03
C THR A 45 -5.39 -11.17 -8.22
N THR A 46 -6.24 -11.60 -9.17
CA THR A 46 -6.29 -13.03 -9.51
C THR A 46 -4.96 -13.47 -10.14
N PRO A 47 -4.60 -14.76 -10.03
CA PRO A 47 -3.31 -15.24 -10.55
C PRO A 47 -3.11 -14.92 -12.04
N GLU A 48 -4.19 -14.91 -12.82
CA GLU A 48 -4.15 -14.63 -14.26
C GLU A 48 -3.94 -13.14 -14.59
N ASN A 49 -4.37 -12.25 -13.70
CA ASN A 49 -4.21 -10.80 -13.86
C ASN A 49 -2.96 -10.28 -13.14
N ARG A 50 -2.19 -11.16 -12.50
CA ARG A 50 -1.01 -10.82 -11.72
C ARG A 50 0.08 -10.29 -12.64
N MET A 51 0.60 -9.10 -12.32
CA MET A 51 1.68 -8.50 -13.09
C MET A 51 3.00 -9.18 -12.72
N ASN A 52 3.88 -9.41 -13.70
CA ASN A 52 5.23 -9.97 -13.51
C ASN A 52 6.18 -8.96 -12.85
N GLU A 53 5.79 -8.45 -11.68
CA GLU A 53 6.54 -7.50 -10.86
C GLU A 53 6.36 -7.82 -9.38
N GLY A 54 7.02 -7.07 -8.50
CA GLY A 54 6.93 -7.24 -7.05
C GLY A 54 7.32 -8.66 -6.58
N LEU A 55 6.56 -9.20 -5.64
CA LEU A 55 6.82 -10.50 -5.03
C LEU A 55 6.71 -11.66 -6.04
N TYR A 56 5.75 -11.59 -6.97
CA TYR A 56 5.54 -12.64 -7.97
C TYR A 56 6.77 -12.80 -8.87
N ARG A 57 7.34 -11.68 -9.30
CA ARG A 57 8.57 -11.66 -10.11
C ARG A 57 9.75 -12.30 -9.39
N VAL A 58 9.91 -12.06 -8.09
CA VAL A 58 10.99 -12.67 -7.31
C VAL A 58 10.89 -14.20 -7.34
N PHE A 59 9.67 -14.75 -7.22
CA PHE A 59 9.49 -16.19 -7.36
C PHE A 59 9.76 -16.68 -8.79
N GLN A 60 9.26 -15.99 -9.81
CA GLN A 60 9.53 -16.36 -11.21
C GLN A 60 11.01 -16.31 -11.58
N GLU A 61 11.81 -15.40 -10.99
CA GLU A 61 13.25 -15.29 -11.25
C GLU A 61 14.06 -16.39 -10.55
N ASN A 62 13.58 -16.94 -9.44
CA ASN A 62 14.29 -17.96 -8.65
C ASN A 62 13.87 -19.40 -8.96
N PHE A 63 12.71 -19.60 -9.60
CA PHE A 63 12.20 -20.91 -9.98
C PHE A 63 12.27 -21.11 -11.50
N PRO A 64 12.37 -22.37 -11.99
CA PRO A 64 12.37 -23.62 -11.22
C PRO A 64 13.71 -23.94 -10.55
N ILE A 65 13.63 -24.70 -9.46
CA ILE A 65 14.82 -25.23 -8.75
C ILE A 65 14.94 -26.71 -9.07
N THR A 66 16.13 -27.16 -9.50
CA THR A 66 16.40 -28.56 -9.84
C THR A 66 17.42 -29.20 -8.88
N ASP A 67 17.25 -30.49 -8.58
CA ASP A 67 18.26 -31.28 -7.84
C ASP A 67 19.55 -31.43 -8.68
N ALA A 68 20.70 -31.66 -8.04
CA ALA A 68 22.01 -31.82 -8.69
C ALA A 68 22.03 -32.96 -9.74
N ARG A 69 21.13 -33.93 -9.61
CA ARG A 69 20.98 -35.05 -10.55
C ARG A 69 19.88 -34.83 -11.60
N ASN A 70 19.22 -33.68 -11.59
CA ASN A 70 18.10 -33.31 -12.47
C ASN A 70 16.92 -34.32 -12.43
N ILE A 71 16.69 -34.98 -11.30
CA ILE A 71 15.60 -35.96 -11.12
C ILE A 71 14.33 -35.29 -10.60
N PHE A 72 14.47 -34.20 -9.84
CA PHE A 72 13.37 -33.44 -9.26
C PHE A 72 13.44 -31.99 -9.70
N VAL A 73 12.27 -31.43 -10.00
CA VAL A 73 12.06 -30.03 -10.35
C VAL A 73 10.99 -29.49 -9.42
N LEU A 74 11.28 -28.39 -8.74
CA LEU A 74 10.31 -27.63 -7.99
C LEU A 74 9.90 -26.42 -8.82
N GLU A 75 8.60 -26.29 -9.08
CA GLU A 75 8.02 -25.20 -9.84
C GLU A 75 7.20 -24.29 -8.92
N PHE A 76 7.26 -23.00 -9.21
CA PHE A 76 6.40 -22.02 -8.59
C PHE A 76 5.17 -21.82 -9.47
N LEU A 77 3.98 -22.01 -8.87
CA LEU A 77 2.71 -21.79 -9.55
C LEU A 77 2.08 -20.47 -9.11
N ASP A 78 1.94 -20.28 -7.79
CA ASP A 78 1.25 -19.12 -7.24
C ASP A 78 1.54 -18.89 -5.74
N TYR A 79 1.14 -17.74 -5.18
CA TYR A 79 1.16 -17.46 -3.74
C TYR A 79 -0.13 -16.79 -3.24
N PHE A 80 -0.41 -17.02 -1.95
CA PHE A 80 -1.47 -16.36 -1.20
C PHE A 80 -0.88 -15.73 0.07
N ILE A 81 -1.47 -14.62 0.49
CA ILE A 81 -1.09 -13.93 1.73
C ILE A 81 -2.25 -14.04 2.70
N ASP A 82 -2.01 -14.77 3.79
CA ASP A 82 -3.00 -14.92 4.84
C ASP A 82 -3.18 -13.62 5.63
N PRO A 83 -4.37 -13.39 6.20
CA PRO A 83 -4.60 -12.24 7.07
C PRO A 83 -3.65 -12.26 8.29
N PRO A 84 -3.33 -11.08 8.85
CA PRO A 84 -2.47 -10.98 10.02
C PRO A 84 -3.07 -11.75 11.21
N ARG A 85 -2.20 -12.38 12.01
CA ARG A 85 -2.63 -13.21 13.15
C ARG A 85 -3.16 -12.40 14.34
N TYR A 86 -2.74 -11.15 14.47
CA TYR A 86 -3.09 -10.25 15.57
C TYR A 86 -3.54 -8.90 14.99
N THR A 87 -4.34 -8.17 15.77
CA THR A 87 -4.67 -6.78 15.46
C THR A 87 -3.49 -5.85 15.71
N ILE A 88 -3.58 -4.60 15.27
CA ILE A 88 -2.50 -3.62 15.45
C ILE A 88 -2.27 -3.35 16.94
N GLU A 89 -3.33 -3.33 17.75
CA GLU A 89 -3.29 -3.09 19.18
C GLU A 89 -2.67 -4.25 19.99
N GLU A 90 -2.67 -5.45 19.44
CA GLU A 90 -2.20 -6.67 20.10
C GLU A 90 -0.72 -7.01 19.80
N CYS A 91 -0.11 -6.36 18.79
CA CYS A 91 1.29 -6.53 18.39
C CYS A 91 2.28 -5.82 19.32
#